data_AF-A0A1Q5XM67-F1
#
_entry.id   AF-A0A1Q5XM67-F1
#
_cell.length_a   1.000
_cell.length_b   1.000
_cell.length_c   1.000
_cell.angle_alpha   90.00
_cell.angle_beta   90.00
_cell.angle_gamma   90.00
#
_symmetry.space_group_name_H-M   'P 1'
#
loop_
_entity.id
_entity.type
_entity.pdbx_description
1 polymer ?
#
loop_
_entity_poly.entity_id
_entity_poly.type
_entity_poly.pdbx_seq_one_letter_code
_entity_poly.pdbx_strand_id
1 'polypeptide(L)'
;MKKVMVRAWEIAKGAQVRFGGKAKEYFAQALTMAWKEVKEGAANFGFAVVKKLNGSLYFVTEDVDGLISATLSVEKNPYNGKMITKRNPFGGSRVVEKSTGKNMIYYKVALGMYSIEFKAGDKVSVLDINRGALAWR
;
A
#
# COMPACT_ATOMS: atom_id res chain seq x y z
N MET A 1 1.08 -7.63 17.48
CA MET A 1 0.98 -9.10 17.61
C MET A 1 -0.45 -9.64 17.61
N LYS A 2 -1.40 -9.13 18.41
CA LYS A 2 -2.78 -9.67 18.48
C LYS A 2 -3.46 -9.85 17.11
N LYS A 3 -3.32 -8.90 16.18
CA LYS A 3 -3.90 -8.97 14.82
C LYS A 3 -3.32 -10.12 13.96
N VAL A 4 -2.02 -10.43 14.09
CA VAL A 4 -1.37 -11.51 13.32
C VAL A 4 -1.88 -12.88 13.78
N MET A 5 -2.06 -13.07 15.08
CA MET A 5 -2.56 -14.33 15.63
C MET A 5 -4.03 -14.58 15.27
N VAL A 6 -4.87 -13.53 15.28
CA VAL A 6 -6.26 -13.62 14.80
C VAL A 6 -6.28 -14.00 13.32
N ARG A 7 -5.45 -13.36 12.49
CA ARG A 7 -5.35 -13.66 11.06
C ARG A 7 -4.85 -15.09 10.79
N ALA A 8 -3.83 -15.53 11.52
CA ALA A 8 -3.33 -16.90 11.45
C ALA A 8 -4.43 -17.91 11.83
N TRP A 9 -5.24 -17.60 12.84
CA TRP A 9 -6.38 -18.44 13.22
C TRP A 9 -7.46 -18.53 12.14
N GLU A 10 -7.77 -17.43 11.46
CA GLU A 10 -8.70 -17.42 10.32
C GLU A 10 -8.20 -18.30 9.17
N ILE A 11 -6.93 -18.14 8.78
CA ILE A 11 -6.30 -18.93 7.71
C ILE A 11 -6.32 -20.42 8.07
N ALA A 12 -5.96 -20.76 9.32
CA ALA A 12 -5.97 -22.14 9.81
C ALA A 12 -7.38 -22.76 9.80
N LYS A 13 -8.42 -22.01 10.20
CA LYS A 13 -9.80 -22.49 10.11
C LYS A 13 -10.28 -22.65 8.67
N GLY A 14 -9.90 -21.75 7.77
CA GLY A 14 -10.20 -21.88 6.34
C GLY A 14 -9.59 -23.13 5.73
N ALA A 15 -8.35 -23.47 6.10
CA ALA A 15 -7.68 -24.70 5.69
C ALA A 15 -8.39 -25.94 6.26
N GLN A 16 -8.77 -25.93 7.54
CA GLN A 16 -9.53 -27.02 8.15
C GLN A 16 -10.85 -27.31 7.40
N VAL A 17 -11.61 -26.28 7.03
CA VAL A 17 -12.88 -26.45 6.30
C VAL A 17 -12.65 -27.07 4.92
N ARG A 18 -11.55 -26.71 4.24
CA ARG A 18 -11.24 -27.19 2.88
C ARG A 18 -10.62 -28.58 2.83
N PHE A 19 -9.76 -28.89 3.79
CA PHE A 19 -8.88 -30.06 3.73
C PHE A 19 -9.13 -31.06 4.86
N GLY A 20 -10.01 -30.75 5.81
CA GLY A 20 -10.27 -31.58 7.00
C GLY A 20 -9.22 -31.36 8.10
N GLY A 21 -9.16 -32.28 9.05
CA GLY A 21 -8.20 -32.23 10.16
C GLY A 21 -8.53 -31.21 11.26
N LYS A 22 -7.52 -30.79 12.03
CA LYS A 22 -7.64 -29.82 13.13
C LYS A 22 -6.94 -28.52 12.78
N ALA A 23 -7.55 -27.36 13.05
CA ALA A 23 -6.93 -26.05 12.81
C ALA A 23 -5.50 -25.91 13.37
N LYS A 24 -5.19 -26.53 14.52
CA LYS A 24 -3.84 -26.50 15.12
C LYS A 24 -2.75 -27.09 14.21
N GLU A 25 -3.10 -28.01 13.32
CA GLU A 25 -2.18 -28.66 12.38
C GLU A 25 -1.74 -27.70 11.28
N TYR A 26 -2.57 -26.71 10.95
CA TYR A 26 -2.27 -25.67 9.96
C TYR A 26 -1.65 -24.41 10.56
N PHE A 27 -1.57 -24.32 11.89
CA PHE A 27 -1.30 -23.05 12.57
C PHE A 27 0.10 -22.49 12.28
N ALA A 28 1.11 -23.35 12.16
CA ALA A 28 2.48 -22.91 11.84
C ALA A 28 2.56 -22.27 10.45
N GLN A 29 1.97 -22.91 9.43
CA GLN A 29 1.96 -22.37 8.07
C GLN A 29 1.06 -21.12 7.98
N ALA A 30 -0.08 -21.13 8.66
CA ALA A 30 -0.98 -19.98 8.72
C ALA A 30 -0.33 -18.76 9.39
N LEU A 31 0.50 -18.97 10.41
CA LEU A 31 1.25 -17.90 11.06
C LEU A 31 2.32 -17.32 10.13
N THR A 32 3.02 -18.16 9.37
CA THR A 32 3.96 -17.71 8.33
C THR A 32 3.25 -16.88 7.26
N MET A 33 2.08 -17.33 6.78
CA MET A 33 1.27 -16.57 5.81
C MET A 33 0.80 -15.23 6.40
N ALA A 34 0.30 -15.21 7.63
CA ALA A 34 -0.15 -13.98 8.29
C ALA A 34 1.01 -12.99 8.49
N TRP A 35 2.22 -13.47 8.86
CA TRP A 35 3.40 -12.62 8.94
C TRP A 35 3.88 -12.12 7.58
N LYS A 36 3.72 -12.94 6.53
CA LYS A 36 4.02 -12.52 5.16
C LYS A 36 3.05 -11.41 4.71
N GLU A 37 1.75 -11.57 4.94
CA GLU A 37 0.75 -10.51 4.69
C GLU A 37 1.09 -9.21 5.46
N VAL A 38 1.50 -9.33 6.72
CA VAL A 38 1.94 -8.15 7.51
C VAL A 38 3.22 -7.55 6.97
N LYS A 39 4.20 -8.35 6.55
CA LYS A 39 5.46 -7.83 5.98
C LYS A 39 5.26 -7.22 4.61
N GLU A 40 4.36 -7.75 3.78
CA GLU A 40 3.99 -7.18 2.48
C GLU A 40 3.14 -5.92 2.65
N GLY A 41 2.26 -5.89 3.66
CA GLY A 41 1.55 -4.68 4.07
C GLY A 41 2.47 -3.63 4.73
N ALA A 42 3.49 -4.06 5.46
CA ALA A 42 4.48 -3.21 6.13
C ALA A 42 5.66 -2.81 5.24
N ALA A 43 5.85 -3.47 4.09
CA ALA A 43 6.78 -3.07 3.05
C ALA A 43 6.31 -1.80 2.32
N ASN A 44 5.05 -1.42 2.53
CA ASN A 44 4.43 -0.26 1.92
C ASN A 44 4.02 0.78 2.96
N PHE A 45 3.95 2.04 2.57
CA PHE A 45 3.35 3.07 3.41
C PHE A 45 1.85 2.75 3.45
N GLY A 46 1.26 2.50 4.63
CA GLY A 46 -0.14 2.07 4.68
C GLY A 46 -1.04 3.09 3.97
N PHE A 47 -1.95 2.65 3.09
CA PHE A 47 -2.84 3.57 2.35
C PHE A 47 -4.31 3.18 2.45
N ALA A 48 -5.17 4.17 2.26
CA ALA A 48 -6.60 3.94 2.06
C ALA A 48 -7.16 4.89 1.00
N VAL A 49 -7.93 4.36 0.06
CA VAL A 49 -8.71 5.19 -0.89
C VAL A 49 -9.83 5.87 -0.12
N VAL A 50 -9.88 7.20 -0.19
CA VAL A 50 -10.95 7.99 0.41
C VAL A 50 -12.11 8.12 -0.56
N LYS A 51 -11.84 8.59 -1.79
CA LYS A 51 -12.87 8.73 -2.83
C LYS A 51 -12.27 8.93 -4.22
N LYS A 52 -13.12 8.81 -5.24
CA LYS A 52 -12.85 9.21 -6.63
C LYS A 52 -13.88 10.26 -7.02
N LEU A 53 -13.42 11.39 -7.55
CA LEU A 53 -14.32 12.48 -7.95
C LEU A 53 -13.67 13.31 -9.07
N ASN A 54 -14.42 13.57 -10.15
CA ASN A 54 -14.04 14.46 -11.26
C ASN A 54 -12.62 14.20 -11.79
N GLY A 55 -12.31 12.95 -12.14
CA GLY A 55 -10.99 12.60 -12.66
C GLY A 55 -9.86 12.69 -11.64
N SER A 56 -10.17 12.84 -10.34
CA SER A 56 -9.18 12.84 -9.24
C SER A 56 -9.38 11.64 -8.32
N LEU A 57 -8.28 11.09 -7.85
CA LEU A 57 -8.23 10.11 -6.77
C LEU A 57 -7.79 10.80 -5.48
N TYR A 58 -8.52 10.50 -4.42
CA TYR A 58 -8.22 10.95 -3.08
C TYR A 58 -7.90 9.74 -2.23
N PHE A 59 -6.74 9.76 -1.58
CA PHE A 59 -6.29 8.67 -0.73
C PHE A 59 -5.45 9.24 0.42
N VAL A 60 -5.31 8.46 1.48
CA VAL A 60 -4.42 8.76 2.59
C VAL A 60 -3.27 7.77 2.62
N THR A 61 -2.11 8.22 3.10
CA THR A 61 -1.01 7.35 3.52
C THR A 61 -0.60 7.69 4.95
N GLU A 62 0.07 6.79 5.67
CA GLU A 62 0.60 7.10 7.01
C GLU A 62 1.67 8.21 6.95
N ASP A 63 1.58 9.20 7.84
CA ASP A 63 2.60 10.26 7.98
C ASP A 63 3.77 9.71 8.81
N VAL A 64 4.84 9.33 8.12
CA VAL A 64 6.07 8.84 8.73
C VAL A 64 7.17 9.87 8.58
N ASP A 65 8.10 9.90 9.54
CA ASP A 65 9.19 10.86 9.51
C ASP A 65 10.04 10.71 8.24
N GLY A 66 10.42 11.85 7.65
CA GLY A 66 11.18 11.91 6.41
C GLY A 66 10.44 11.39 5.15
N LEU A 67 9.11 11.26 5.18
CA LEU A 67 8.34 10.84 4.01
C LEU A 67 8.41 11.86 2.87
N ILE A 68 8.82 11.40 1.69
CA ILE A 68 8.87 12.13 0.43
C ILE A 68 7.99 11.42 -0.58
N SER A 69 7.10 12.15 -1.24
CA SER A 69 6.27 11.65 -2.34
C SER A 69 6.63 12.35 -3.65
N ALA A 70 6.86 11.58 -4.72
CA ALA A 70 7.22 12.09 -6.04
C ALA A 70 6.43 11.35 -7.13
N THR A 71 6.02 12.06 -8.17
CA THR A 71 5.34 11.43 -9.31
C THR A 71 6.36 10.83 -10.26
N LEU A 72 6.18 9.58 -10.63
CA LEU A 72 6.90 8.94 -11.73
C LEU A 72 6.09 9.15 -13.01
N SER A 73 6.75 9.45 -14.13
CA SER A 73 6.13 9.49 -15.45
C SER A 73 6.89 8.63 -16.45
N VAL A 74 6.16 7.90 -17.31
CA VAL A 74 6.78 7.12 -18.39
C VAL A 74 6.81 7.99 -19.65
N GLU A 75 8.00 8.36 -20.08
CA GLU A 75 8.25 9.11 -21.31
C GLU A 75 8.79 8.17 -22.40
N LYS A 76 8.44 8.44 -23.66
CA LYS A 76 9.02 7.69 -24.80
C LYS A 76 10.46 8.15 -25.01
N ASN A 77 11.39 7.20 -25.00
CA ASN A 77 12.77 7.47 -25.41
C ASN A 77 12.98 6.91 -26.83
N PRO A 78 13.53 7.71 -27.76
CA PRO A 78 13.77 7.30 -29.15
C PRO A 78 14.79 6.16 -29.32
N TYR A 79 15.58 5.81 -28.30
CA TYR A 79 16.64 4.80 -28.39
C TYR A 79 16.31 3.45 -27.71
N ASN A 80 15.48 3.44 -26.66
CA ASN A 80 15.20 2.24 -25.85
C ASN A 80 13.72 2.08 -25.45
N GLY A 81 12.81 2.85 -26.07
CA GLY A 81 11.37 2.60 -26.06
C GLY A 81 10.59 3.15 -24.86
N LYS A 82 11.15 3.18 -23.64
CA LYS A 82 10.52 3.79 -22.43
C LYS A 82 11.57 4.27 -21.41
N MET A 83 11.44 5.51 -20.93
CA MET A 83 12.15 6.04 -19.77
C MET A 83 11.17 6.38 -18.65
N ILE A 84 11.54 6.10 -17.40
CA ILE A 84 10.80 6.55 -16.23
C ILE A 84 11.50 7.80 -15.70
N THR A 85 10.82 8.93 -15.76
CA THR A 85 11.28 10.22 -15.21
C THR A 85 10.63 10.45 -13.85
N LYS A 86 11.45 10.69 -12.83
CA LYS A 86 10.97 11.12 -11.51
C LYS A 86 10.83 12.64 -11.50
N ARG A 87 9.63 13.14 -11.19
CA ARG A 87 9.38 14.58 -11.06
C ARG A 87 9.63 15.06 -9.64
N ASN A 88 9.59 16.38 -9.47
CA ASN A 88 9.75 17.03 -8.18
C ASN A 88 8.82 16.45 -7.11
N PRO A 89 9.26 16.39 -5.85
CA PRO A 89 8.40 16.03 -4.75
C PRO A 89 7.15 16.91 -4.68
N PHE A 90 6.03 16.31 -4.30
CA PHE A 90 4.78 17.01 -4.04
C PHE A 90 4.25 16.64 -2.66
N GLY A 91 3.62 17.61 -1.98
CA GLY A 91 3.05 17.41 -0.66
C GLY A 91 1.57 17.01 -0.69
N GLY A 92 1.12 16.31 0.34
CA GLY A 92 -0.29 16.19 0.69
C GLY A 92 -0.65 17.02 1.93
N SER A 93 -1.91 17.04 2.31
CA SER A 93 -2.38 17.70 3.53
C SER A 93 -2.27 16.75 4.72
N ARG A 94 -1.64 17.17 5.82
CA ARG A 94 -1.60 16.37 7.04
C ARG A 94 -2.98 16.35 7.70
N VAL A 95 -3.43 15.15 8.07
CA VAL A 95 -4.73 14.91 8.71
C VAL A 95 -4.57 13.91 9.84
N VAL A 96 -5.45 13.97 10.83
CA VAL A 96 -5.51 13.00 11.93
C VAL A 96 -6.75 12.14 11.75
N GLU A 97 -6.58 10.83 11.71
CA GLU A 97 -7.70 9.88 11.71
C GLU A 97 -8.34 9.85 13.09
N LYS A 98 -9.54 10.42 13.25
CA LYS A 98 -10.20 10.55 14.56
C LYS A 98 -10.46 9.23 15.28
N SER A 99 -10.71 8.15 14.56
CA SER A 99 -11.02 6.83 15.14
C SER A 99 -9.80 6.13 15.73
N THR A 100 -8.60 6.42 15.22
CA THR A 100 -7.35 5.74 15.61
C THR A 100 -6.32 6.67 16.24
N GLY A 101 -6.47 7.98 16.08
CA GLY A 101 -5.49 9.01 16.47
C GLY A 101 -4.26 9.06 15.56
N LYS A 102 -4.23 8.32 14.44
CA LYS A 102 -3.07 8.25 13.56
C LYS A 102 -2.88 9.52 12.73
N ASN A 103 -1.63 9.97 12.59
CA ASN A 103 -1.24 10.99 11.64
C ASN A 103 -1.15 10.38 10.23
N MET A 104 -1.79 11.04 9.28
CA MET A 104 -1.89 10.61 7.89
C MET A 104 -1.60 11.79 6.98
N ILE A 105 -1.16 11.51 5.75
CA ILE A 105 -1.08 12.50 4.68
C ILE A 105 -2.19 12.20 3.67
N TYR A 106 -3.05 13.18 3.45
CA TYR A 106 -4.14 13.18 2.48
C TYR A 106 -3.66 13.73 1.14
N TYR A 107 -3.80 12.92 0.09
CA TYR A 107 -3.43 13.27 -1.26
C TYR A 107 -4.66 13.44 -2.15
N LYS A 108 -4.56 14.40 -3.07
CA LYS A 108 -5.42 14.53 -4.25
C LYS A 108 -4.52 14.43 -5.47
N VAL A 109 -4.76 13.44 -6.32
CA VAL A 109 -3.97 13.22 -7.53
C VAL A 109 -4.87 12.97 -8.73
N ALA A 110 -4.41 13.32 -9.93
CA ALA A 110 -5.17 13.07 -11.15
C ALA A 110 -5.25 11.56 -11.45
N LEU A 111 -6.41 11.07 -11.86
CA LEU A 111 -6.56 9.72 -12.40
C LEU A 111 -5.86 9.65 -13.75
N GLY A 112 -4.95 8.67 -13.91
CA GLY A 112 -4.09 8.57 -15.09
C GLY A 112 -2.72 9.24 -14.94
N MET A 113 -2.38 9.75 -13.75
CA MET A 113 -0.98 9.98 -13.36
C MET A 113 -0.28 8.61 -13.26
N TYR A 114 0.94 8.47 -13.78
CA TYR A 114 1.55 7.15 -14.02
C TYR A 114 1.76 6.34 -12.72
N SER A 115 2.59 6.83 -11.79
CA SER A 115 2.76 6.22 -10.46
C SER A 115 3.24 7.27 -9.45
N ILE A 116 3.12 6.98 -8.16
CA ILE A 116 3.69 7.80 -7.08
C ILE A 116 4.73 6.97 -6.34
N GLU A 117 5.97 7.44 -6.31
CA GLU A 117 6.97 6.92 -5.39
C GLU A 117 6.79 7.57 -4.02
N PHE A 118 6.73 6.74 -2.98
CA PHE A 118 6.88 7.14 -1.60
C PHE A 118 8.23 6.65 -1.09
N LYS A 119 8.99 7.51 -0.44
CA LYS A 119 10.28 7.19 0.16
C LYS A 119 10.38 7.75 1.58
N ALA A 120 10.86 6.95 2.52
CA ALA A 120 11.27 7.40 3.85
C ALA A 120 12.47 6.56 4.30
N GLY A 121 13.62 7.21 4.52
CA GLY A 121 14.89 6.51 4.75
C GLY A 121 15.20 5.53 3.61
N ASP A 122 15.42 4.27 3.96
CA ASP A 122 15.71 3.17 3.02
C ASP A 122 14.46 2.51 2.42
N LYS A 123 13.27 2.86 2.93
CA LYS A 123 12.01 2.30 2.45
C LYS A 123 11.53 3.09 1.24
N VAL A 124 11.26 2.38 0.15
CA VAL A 124 10.69 2.92 -1.08
C VAL A 124 9.54 2.03 -1.52
N SER A 125 8.42 2.65 -1.90
CA SER A 125 7.25 1.95 -2.43
C SER A 125 6.64 2.75 -3.56
N VAL A 126 6.20 2.08 -4.63
CA VAL A 126 5.57 2.74 -5.77
C VAL A 126 4.10 2.40 -5.82
N LEU A 127 3.26 3.43 -5.75
CA LEU A 127 1.81 3.32 -5.88
C LEU A 127 1.41 3.56 -7.34
N ASP A 128 0.97 2.52 -8.02
CA ASP A 128 0.44 2.63 -9.37
C ASP A 128 -1.01 3.13 -9.33
N ILE A 129 -1.31 4.15 -10.15
CA ILE A 129 -2.65 4.75 -10.24
C ILE A 129 -3.27 4.38 -11.59
N ASN A 130 -3.75 3.15 -11.70
CA ASN A 130 -4.36 2.65 -12.92
C ASN A 130 -5.88 2.78 -12.87
N ARG A 131 -6.45 3.76 -13.59
CA ARG A 131 -7.89 3.91 -13.99
C ARG A 131 -8.97 3.18 -13.14
N GLY A 132 -8.83 3.10 -11.82
CA GLY A 132 -9.75 2.32 -10.99
C GLY A 132 -9.13 1.52 -9.84
N ALA A 133 -7.85 1.14 -9.91
CA ALA A 133 -7.16 0.37 -8.88
C ALA A 133 -5.90 1.08 -8.40
N LEU A 134 -5.68 1.02 -7.08
CA LEU A 134 -4.41 1.32 -6.45
C LEU A 134 -3.72 0.01 -6.13
N ALA A 135 -2.49 -0.15 -6.58
CA ALA A 135 -1.66 -1.30 -6.22
C ALA A 135 -0.25 -0.81 -5.91
N TRP A 136 0.34 -1.37 -4.86
CA TRP A 136 1.78 -1.27 -4.66
C TRP A 136 2.49 -2.16 -5.66
N ARG A 137 3.56 -1.63 -6.23
CA ARG A 137 4.52 -2.36 -7.06
C ARG A 137 5.82 -2.55 -6.30
#